data_AF-A0A382ZDD9-F1
#
_entry.id   AF-A0A382ZDD9-F1
#
_cell.length_a   1.000
_cell.length_b   1.000
_cell.length_c   1.000
_cell.angle_alpha   90.00
_cell.angle_beta   90.00
_cell.angle_gamma   90.00
#
_symmetry.space_group_name_H-M   'P 1'
#
loop_
_entity.id
_entity.type
_entity.pdbx_description
1 polymer ?
#
loop_
_entity_poly.entity_id
_entity_poly.type
_entity_poly.pdbx_seq_one_letter_code
_entity_poly.pdbx_strand_id
1 'polypeptide(L)'
;MGIYMGTFYLQSHNDLLTLFLNIGGKERSKVGYKNLGFLVHSKAVRILDFGHVYELFSASAKELQGKYSFSGFRQFELHQTIKNYVHFISRARELNIENHIDDSFLNYIIAIDLLLGDENVLAKSVTFRTSVLTHKQFNNTFHQQKEKIKKLYKSRSKYVHEGKSVEENELNEIVEIVDEIFKCLMRLQNTKDAKEKKFREKWIKELDFLASAAEAGRDISEEDFRNVGVEF
;
A
#
# COMPACT_ATOMS: atom_id res chain seq x y z
N MET A 1 -4.49 22.79 -14.91
CA MET A 1 -3.10 22.97 -14.40
C MET A 1 -2.34 21.72 -14.73
N GLY A 2 -1.37 21.81 -15.65
CA GLY A 2 -0.58 20.68 -16.12
C GLY A 2 0.46 20.24 -15.09
N ILE A 3 0.83 18.96 -15.14
CA ILE A 3 1.96 18.41 -14.40
C ILE A 3 3.23 19.08 -14.95
N TYR A 4 3.87 19.94 -14.16
CA TYR A 4 5.17 20.52 -14.50
C TYR A 4 6.27 19.55 -14.06
N MET A 5 7.11 19.13 -15.00
CA MET A 5 8.30 18.31 -14.76
C MET A 5 9.54 19.20 -14.64
N GLY A 6 10.37 18.97 -13.62
CA GLY A 6 11.62 19.69 -13.41
C GLY A 6 12.76 18.78 -12.97
N THR A 7 13.88 18.95 -13.66
CA THR A 7 15.29 18.52 -13.48
C THR A 7 15.59 17.09 -13.01
N PHE A 8 16.37 16.40 -13.85
CA PHE A 8 16.89 15.05 -13.65
C PHE A 8 18.19 15.11 -12.85
N TYR A 9 18.31 14.28 -11.80
CA TYR A 9 19.57 14.08 -11.11
C TYR A 9 20.00 12.63 -11.26
N LEU A 10 21.24 12.45 -11.72
CA LEU A 10 21.93 11.17 -11.85
C LEU A 10 22.93 11.07 -10.70
N GLN A 11 22.75 10.08 -9.82
CA GLN A 11 23.77 9.74 -8.84
C GLN A 11 24.18 8.28 -9.03
N SER A 12 25.49 8.08 -9.18
CA SER A 12 26.13 6.77 -9.34
C SER A 12 26.81 6.40 -8.03
N HIS A 13 26.45 5.26 -7.45
CA HIS A 13 27.18 4.69 -6.31
C HIS A 13 27.19 3.16 -6.43
N ASN A 14 28.37 2.54 -6.36
CA ASN A 14 28.58 1.09 -6.43
C ASN A 14 27.83 0.40 -7.58
N ASP A 15 28.03 0.85 -8.82
CA ASP A 15 27.42 0.29 -10.05
C ASP A 15 25.89 0.32 -10.13
N LEU A 16 25.21 1.01 -9.20
CA LEU A 16 23.79 1.31 -9.29
C LEU A 16 23.57 2.73 -9.83
N LEU A 17 22.69 2.82 -10.84
CA LEU A 17 22.22 4.08 -11.40
C LEU A 17 20.80 4.34 -10.86
N THR A 18 20.67 5.28 -9.92
CA THR A 18 19.36 5.61 -9.33
C THR A 18 18.77 6.82 -10.03
N LEU A 19 17.64 6.62 -10.71
CA LEU A 19 16.86 7.72 -11.29
C LEU A 19 16.04 8.38 -10.19
N PHE A 20 16.07 9.72 -10.09
CA PHE A 20 15.16 10.51 -9.26
C PHE A 20 14.18 11.32 -10.15
N LEU A 21 12.89 11.37 -9.80
CA LEU A 21 11.78 12.00 -10.52
C LEU A 21 11.04 12.80 -9.46
N ASN A 22 11.02 14.11 -9.65
CA ASN A 22 10.47 15.07 -8.72
C ASN A 22 8.97 15.22 -8.98
N ILE A 23 8.13 14.77 -8.05
CA ILE A 23 6.70 15.07 -8.03
C ILE A 23 6.44 15.99 -6.84
N GLY A 24 6.45 17.31 -7.09
CA GLY A 24 5.95 18.30 -6.13
C GLY A 24 6.98 19.07 -5.30
N GLY A 25 8.20 19.28 -5.79
CA GLY A 25 9.04 20.41 -5.36
C GLY A 25 9.47 20.38 -3.91
N LYS A 26 10.18 19.31 -3.50
CA LYS A 26 11.25 19.28 -2.49
C LYS A 26 11.76 17.84 -2.40
N GLU A 27 13.08 17.66 -2.49
CA GLU A 27 13.75 16.35 -2.44
C GLU A 27 13.41 15.58 -1.17
N ARG A 28 12.44 14.65 -1.25
CA ARG A 28 12.32 13.46 -0.38
C ARG A 28 11.54 12.36 -1.12
N SER A 29 12.24 11.24 -1.36
CA SER A 29 11.74 9.87 -1.56
C SER A 29 10.60 9.61 -2.57
N LYS A 30 10.89 8.80 -3.58
CA LYS A 30 9.97 8.40 -4.66
C LYS A 30 8.87 7.46 -4.18
N VAL A 31 7.64 7.84 -4.51
CA VAL A 31 6.43 7.03 -4.45
C VAL A 31 5.99 6.79 -5.88
N GLY A 32 6.05 5.53 -6.32
CA GLY A 32 5.58 5.07 -7.62
C GLY A 32 4.88 3.72 -7.46
N TYR A 33 3.68 3.59 -7.99
CA TYR A 33 2.88 2.38 -7.95
C TYR A 33 3.49 1.30 -8.87
N LYS A 34 3.91 0.15 -8.28
CA LYS A 34 4.34 -1.16 -8.86
C LYS A 34 4.87 -1.15 -10.31
N ASN A 35 6.14 -1.59 -10.46
CA ASN A 35 6.83 -2.09 -11.68
C ASN A 35 7.90 -1.19 -12.32
N LEU A 36 8.46 -0.20 -11.63
CA LEU A 36 9.45 0.68 -12.26
C LEU A 36 10.60 1.12 -11.35
N GLY A 37 11.05 0.21 -10.49
CA GLY A 37 12.44 0.15 -10.08
C GLY A 37 13.19 -0.74 -11.06
N PHE A 38 13.76 -0.18 -12.13
CA PHE A 38 14.73 -0.92 -12.91
C PHE A 38 16.07 -0.86 -12.16
N LEU A 39 16.37 -1.93 -11.42
CA LEU A 39 17.76 -2.33 -11.21
C LEU A 39 18.14 -3.18 -12.41
N VAL A 40 18.77 -2.54 -13.39
CA VAL A 40 19.47 -3.28 -14.44
C VAL A 40 20.63 -4.00 -13.75
N HIS A 41 20.53 -5.32 -13.64
CA HIS A 41 21.66 -6.16 -13.20
C HIS A 41 22.87 -5.79 -14.08
N SER A 42 24.01 -5.45 -13.47
CA SER A 42 25.22 -4.97 -14.16
C SER A 42 25.76 -5.88 -15.28
N LYS A 43 25.21 -7.09 -15.44
CA LYS A 43 25.56 -8.06 -16.48
C LYS A 43 24.48 -8.30 -17.53
N ALA A 44 23.29 -7.69 -17.41
CA ALA A 44 22.19 -7.83 -18.35
C ALA A 44 21.84 -6.48 -19.01
N VAL A 45 22.42 -6.27 -20.19
CA VAL A 45 22.01 -5.30 -21.22
C VAL A 45 22.18 -3.80 -20.92
N ARG A 46 23.03 -3.17 -21.74
CA ARG A 46 23.51 -1.77 -21.71
C ARG A 46 22.48 -0.71 -22.17
N ILE A 47 21.17 -0.94 -22.11
CA ILE A 47 20.21 0.05 -22.61
C ILE A 47 19.01 0.15 -21.66
N LEU A 48 18.97 1.23 -20.89
CA LEU A 48 17.76 1.72 -20.25
C LEU A 48 16.83 2.23 -21.36
N ASP A 49 15.76 1.49 -21.66
CA ASP A 49 14.72 1.95 -22.57
C ASP A 49 13.81 2.95 -21.85
N PHE A 50 14.20 4.21 -21.91
CA PHE A 50 13.43 5.32 -21.36
C PHE A 50 12.06 5.49 -22.02
N GLY A 51 11.88 5.01 -23.26
CA GLY A 51 10.60 5.03 -23.96
C GLY A 51 9.62 4.07 -23.28
N HIS A 52 10.03 2.83 -23.05
CA HIS A 52 9.21 1.83 -22.36
C HIS A 52 8.89 2.23 -20.90
N VAL A 53 9.87 2.80 -20.19
CA VAL A 53 9.68 3.37 -18.85
C VAL A 53 8.62 4.48 -18.85
N TYR A 54 8.67 5.37 -19.84
CA TYR A 54 7.72 6.47 -19.98
C TYR A 54 6.31 6.00 -20.34
N GLU A 55 6.19 5.01 -21.22
CA GLU A 55 4.91 4.41 -21.62
C GLU A 55 4.20 3.75 -20.44
N LEU A 56 4.93 2.95 -19.66
CA LEU A 56 4.40 2.29 -18.46
C LEU A 56 3.96 3.31 -17.40
N PHE A 57 4.78 4.34 -17.12
CA PHE A 57 4.39 5.42 -16.21
C PHE A 57 3.13 6.14 -16.70
N SER A 58 3.06 6.44 -17.99
CA SER A 58 1.91 7.10 -18.60
C SER A 58 0.65 6.24 -18.55
N ALA A 59 0.79 4.92 -18.70
CA ALA A 59 -0.31 3.97 -18.55
C ALA A 59 -0.83 3.93 -17.12
N SER A 60 0.05 3.78 -16.11
CA SER A 60 -0.35 3.80 -14.70
C SER A 60 -0.95 5.13 -14.27
N ALA A 61 -0.41 6.26 -14.75
CA ALA A 61 -0.99 7.58 -14.48
C ALA A 61 -2.38 7.72 -15.10
N LYS A 62 -2.58 7.24 -16.34
CA LYS A 62 -3.90 7.21 -17.00
C LYS A 62 -4.89 6.32 -16.25
N GLU A 63 -4.45 5.15 -15.78
CA GLU A 63 -5.28 4.24 -14.99
C GLU A 63 -5.72 4.90 -13.67
N LEU A 64 -4.77 5.47 -12.92
CA LEU A 64 -5.07 6.14 -11.66
C LEU A 64 -5.98 7.37 -11.86
N GLN A 65 -5.76 8.13 -12.93
CA GLN A 65 -6.60 9.28 -13.28
C GLN A 65 -7.99 8.83 -13.74
N GLY A 66 -8.10 7.77 -14.54
CA GLY A 66 -9.37 7.27 -15.07
C GLY A 66 -10.22 6.59 -13.99
N LYS A 67 -9.61 5.78 -13.13
CA LYS A 67 -10.31 4.97 -12.12
C LYS A 67 -10.54 5.71 -10.81
N TYR A 68 -9.59 6.54 -10.37
CA TYR A 68 -9.62 7.18 -9.05
C TYR A 68 -9.64 8.71 -9.09
N SER A 69 -9.70 9.31 -10.29
CA SER A 69 -9.56 10.76 -10.46
C SER A 69 -8.28 11.32 -9.81
N PHE A 70 -7.22 10.50 -9.73
CA PHE A 70 -5.98 10.88 -9.08
C PHE A 70 -5.18 11.84 -9.96
N SER A 71 -5.02 13.08 -9.50
CA SER A 71 -4.30 14.16 -10.18
C SER A 71 -2.93 14.47 -9.58
N GLY A 72 -2.43 13.56 -8.73
CA GLY A 72 -1.16 13.72 -8.02
C GLY A 72 -1.30 14.03 -6.53
N PHE A 73 -0.21 13.84 -5.81
CA PHE A 73 -0.16 14.10 -4.38
C PHE A 73 -0.19 15.60 -4.06
N ARG A 74 -0.78 15.92 -2.91
CA ARG A 74 -1.03 17.25 -2.37
C ARG A 74 -0.61 17.25 -0.89
N GLN A 75 -0.61 18.41 -0.25
CA GLN A 75 -0.18 18.55 1.15
C GLN A 75 -1.26 18.13 2.17
N PHE A 76 -2.12 17.17 1.83
CA PHE A 76 -3.15 16.63 2.72
C PHE A 76 -2.60 15.45 3.52
N GLU A 77 -3.13 15.23 4.72
CA GLU A 77 -2.69 14.13 5.60
C GLU A 77 -2.81 12.77 4.91
N LEU A 78 -3.97 12.46 4.32
CA LEU A 78 -4.19 11.20 3.61
C LEU A 78 -3.17 10.99 2.48
N HIS A 79 -2.78 12.04 1.76
CA HIS A 79 -1.77 11.92 0.71
C HIS A 79 -0.39 11.56 1.27
N GLN A 80 -0.02 12.06 2.45
CA GLN A 80 1.21 11.64 3.14
C GLN A 80 1.09 10.20 3.65
N THR A 81 -0.08 9.81 4.17
CA THR A 81 -0.36 8.43 4.56
C THR A 81 -0.22 7.46 3.39
N ILE A 82 -0.79 7.78 2.22
CA ILE A 82 -0.66 6.97 1.00
C ILE A 82 0.81 6.88 0.57
N LYS A 83 1.57 7.99 0.63
CA LYS A 83 3.00 7.98 0.30
C LYS A 83 3.79 7.02 1.19
N ASN A 84 3.58 7.09 2.51
CA ASN A 84 4.25 6.21 3.45
C ASN A 84 3.85 4.75 3.21
N TYR A 85 2.57 4.48 2.97
CA TYR A 85 2.08 3.14 2.67
C TYR A 85 2.72 2.56 1.39
N VAL A 86 2.74 3.34 0.31
CA VAL A 86 3.34 2.92 -0.97
C VAL A 86 4.85 2.76 -0.88
N HIS A 87 5.54 3.51 -0.01
CA HIS A 87 6.98 3.35 0.21
C HIS A 87 7.34 1.94 0.70
N PHE A 88 6.70 1.45 1.76
CA PHE A 88 6.93 0.10 2.28
C PHE A 88 6.52 -0.99 1.31
N ILE A 89 5.39 -0.79 0.64
CA ILE A 89 4.93 -1.67 -0.42
C ILE A 89 6.00 -1.77 -1.53
N SER A 90 6.51 -0.64 -2.03
CA SER A 90 7.51 -0.62 -3.10
C SER A 90 8.78 -1.35 -2.69
N ARG A 91 9.23 -1.15 -1.45
CA ARG A 91 10.36 -1.88 -0.88
C ARG A 91 10.11 -3.39 -0.82
N ALA A 92 8.92 -3.81 -0.42
CA ALA A 92 8.55 -5.23 -0.42
C ALA A 92 8.60 -5.83 -1.83
N ARG A 93 8.09 -5.12 -2.85
CA ARG A 93 8.18 -5.57 -4.25
C ARG A 93 9.63 -5.76 -4.71
N GLU A 94 10.52 -4.82 -4.39
CA GLU A 94 11.95 -4.91 -4.71
C GLU A 94 12.58 -6.16 -4.10
N LEU A 95 12.36 -6.38 -2.80
CA LEU A 95 12.86 -7.54 -2.07
C LEU A 95 12.33 -8.85 -2.68
N ASN A 96 11.07 -8.88 -3.11
CA ASN A 96 10.52 -10.06 -3.78
C ASN A 96 11.23 -10.38 -5.11
N ILE A 97 11.53 -9.36 -5.91
CA ILE A 97 12.26 -9.52 -7.18
C ILE A 97 13.68 -10.05 -6.92
N GLU A 98 14.28 -9.62 -5.80
CA GLU A 98 15.59 -10.09 -5.33
C GLU A 98 15.54 -11.47 -4.63
N ASN A 99 14.37 -12.14 -4.61
CA ASN A 99 14.11 -13.41 -3.91
C ASN A 99 14.30 -13.36 -2.37
N HIS A 100 14.20 -12.18 -1.77
CA HIS A 100 14.14 -11.99 -0.32
C HIS A 100 12.68 -12.07 0.17
N ILE A 101 12.11 -13.29 0.15
CA ILE A 101 10.69 -13.56 0.46
C ILE A 101 10.30 -13.09 1.87
N ASP A 102 11.08 -13.48 2.88
CA ASP A 102 10.77 -13.18 4.29
C ASP A 102 10.76 -11.67 4.57
N ASP A 103 11.74 -10.95 4.01
CA ASP A 103 11.85 -9.49 4.18
C ASP A 103 10.81 -8.74 3.34
N SER A 104 10.46 -9.26 2.16
CA SER A 104 9.33 -8.77 1.36
C SER A 104 8.02 -8.88 2.15
N PHE A 105 7.74 -10.05 2.71
CA PHE A 105 6.57 -10.28 3.56
C PHE A 105 6.54 -9.33 4.76
N LEU A 106 7.67 -9.17 5.46
CA LEU A 106 7.77 -8.27 6.60
C LEU A 106 7.48 -6.81 6.23
N ASN A 107 7.96 -6.33 5.08
CA ASN A 107 7.67 -4.96 4.62
C ASN A 107 6.19 -4.75 4.30
N TYR A 108 5.49 -5.76 3.78
CA TYR A 108 4.03 -5.68 3.62
C TYR A 108 3.29 -5.59 4.95
N ILE A 109 3.69 -6.39 5.96
CA ILE A 109 3.10 -6.31 7.30
C ILE A 109 3.35 -4.93 7.93
N ILE A 110 4.57 -4.39 7.81
CA ILE A 110 4.91 -3.05 8.31
C ILE A 110 4.04 -1.98 7.65
N ALA A 111 3.79 -2.08 6.34
CA ALA A 111 2.90 -1.15 5.64
C ALA A 111 1.50 -1.12 6.27
N ILE A 112 0.94 -2.30 6.57
CA ILE A 112 -0.37 -2.45 7.22
C ILE A 112 -0.32 -1.90 8.65
N ASP A 113 0.70 -2.25 9.44
CA ASP A 113 0.84 -1.82 10.84
C ASP A 113 0.96 -0.29 10.96
N LEU A 114 1.73 0.35 10.08
CA LEU A 114 1.86 1.82 10.09
C LEU A 114 0.57 2.51 9.64
N LEU A 115 -0.14 1.93 8.68
CA LEU A 115 -1.38 2.50 8.18
C LEU A 115 -2.51 2.37 9.21
N LEU A 116 -2.72 1.15 9.70
CA LEU A 116 -3.89 0.72 10.47
C LEU A 116 -3.62 0.52 11.95
N GLY A 117 -2.37 0.60 12.41
CA GLY A 117 -2.03 0.58 13.83
C GLY A 117 -2.28 1.93 14.52
N ASP A 118 -2.11 1.97 15.83
CA ASP A 118 -2.10 3.21 16.62
C ASP A 118 -1.01 3.07 17.68
N GLU A 119 -0.55 4.18 18.27
CA GLU A 119 0.61 4.23 19.17
C GLU A 119 0.49 3.25 20.36
N ASN A 120 -0.74 2.89 20.75
CA ASN A 120 -1.05 2.03 21.90
C ASN A 120 -1.76 0.71 21.54
N VAL A 121 -1.86 0.35 20.26
CA VAL A 121 -2.82 -0.67 19.83
C VAL A 121 -2.17 -2.02 19.47
N LEU A 122 -2.73 -3.08 20.04
CA LEU A 122 -2.36 -4.49 19.85
C LEU A 122 -2.61 -4.95 18.40
N ALA A 123 -1.83 -5.93 17.92
CA ALA A 123 -2.01 -6.60 16.62
C ALA A 123 -3.46 -7.06 16.34
N LYS A 124 -4.25 -7.28 17.40
CA LYS A 124 -5.68 -7.59 17.33
C LYS A 124 -6.48 -6.52 16.59
N SER A 125 -6.29 -5.23 16.86
CA SER A 125 -7.11 -4.20 16.19
C SER A 125 -6.72 -4.01 14.74
N VAL A 126 -5.43 -4.13 14.41
CA VAL A 126 -4.97 -4.10 13.01
C VAL A 126 -5.62 -5.24 12.23
N THR A 127 -5.63 -6.46 12.80
CA THR A 127 -6.32 -7.62 12.22
C THR A 127 -7.79 -7.31 11.91
N PHE A 128 -8.51 -6.68 12.86
CA PHE A 128 -9.93 -6.35 12.70
C PHE A 128 -10.15 -5.32 11.59
N ARG A 129 -9.39 -4.23 11.60
CA ARG A 129 -9.45 -3.15 10.60
C ARG A 129 -9.14 -3.68 9.19
N THR A 130 -8.07 -4.47 9.05
CA THR A 130 -7.72 -5.12 7.79
C THR A 130 -8.83 -6.05 7.29
N SER A 131 -9.49 -6.78 8.20
CA SER A 131 -10.59 -7.67 7.84
C SER A 131 -11.82 -6.91 7.34
N VAL A 132 -12.16 -5.77 7.95
CA VAL A 132 -13.23 -4.88 7.45
C VAL A 132 -12.94 -4.46 6.02
N LEU A 133 -11.71 -3.99 5.75
CA LEU A 133 -11.33 -3.46 4.44
C LEU A 133 -11.33 -4.51 3.31
N THR A 134 -11.18 -5.79 3.63
CA THR A 134 -10.85 -6.81 2.63
C THR A 134 -11.87 -7.93 2.49
N HIS A 135 -12.67 -8.24 3.51
CA HIS A 135 -13.50 -9.45 3.51
C HIS A 135 -14.50 -9.51 2.35
N LYS A 136 -15.14 -8.37 2.01
CA LYS A 136 -16.09 -8.28 0.89
C LYS A 136 -15.41 -8.53 -0.46
N GLN A 137 -14.27 -7.89 -0.70
CA GLN A 137 -13.51 -8.04 -1.95
C GLN A 137 -13.10 -9.50 -2.21
N PHE A 138 -12.79 -10.25 -1.15
CA PHE A 138 -12.38 -11.65 -1.24
C PHE A 138 -13.53 -12.64 -1.08
N ASN A 139 -14.80 -12.18 -1.16
CA ASN A 139 -16.00 -13.01 -0.98
C ASN A 139 -15.98 -13.87 0.29
N ASN A 140 -15.37 -13.36 1.36
CA ASN A 140 -15.26 -14.01 2.65
C ASN A 140 -16.24 -13.38 3.65
N THR A 141 -16.67 -14.15 4.64
CA THR A 141 -17.25 -13.55 5.84
C THR A 141 -16.17 -12.78 6.61
N PHE A 142 -16.58 -11.80 7.42
CA PHE A 142 -15.66 -11.06 8.28
C PHE A 142 -14.80 -12.00 9.15
N HIS A 143 -15.40 -13.04 9.73
CA HIS A 143 -14.68 -14.00 10.57
C HIS A 143 -13.68 -14.85 9.77
N GLN A 144 -14.02 -15.29 8.55
CA GLN A 144 -13.08 -16.02 7.69
C GLN A 144 -11.88 -15.15 7.33
N GLN A 145 -12.12 -13.90 6.95
CA GLN A 145 -11.04 -12.96 6.64
C GLN A 145 -10.19 -12.68 7.88
N LYS A 146 -10.81 -12.48 9.04
CA LYS A 146 -10.10 -12.30 10.31
C LYS A 146 -9.15 -13.45 10.62
N GLU A 147 -9.57 -14.69 10.45
CA GLU A 147 -8.70 -15.84 10.69
C GLU A 147 -7.56 -15.94 9.67
N LYS A 148 -7.78 -15.54 8.41
CA LYS A 148 -6.70 -15.41 7.42
C LYS A 148 -5.65 -14.37 7.84
N ILE A 149 -6.09 -13.16 8.19
CA ILE A 149 -5.16 -12.10 8.64
C ILE A 149 -4.40 -12.53 9.90
N LYS A 150 -5.06 -13.19 10.87
CA LYS A 150 -4.38 -13.72 12.05
C LYS A 150 -3.28 -14.73 11.72
N LYS A 151 -3.47 -15.58 10.71
CA LYS A 151 -2.44 -16.53 10.28
C LYS A 151 -1.21 -15.79 9.76
N LEU A 152 -1.38 -14.75 8.95
CA LEU A 152 -0.27 -13.92 8.47
C LEU A 152 0.51 -13.26 9.62
N TYR A 153 -0.19 -12.70 10.62
CA TYR A 153 0.49 -12.16 11.82
C TYR A 153 1.20 -13.24 12.65
N LYS A 154 0.65 -14.46 12.71
CA LYS A 154 1.31 -15.60 13.36
C LYS A 154 2.58 -15.98 12.61
N SER A 155 2.58 -15.96 11.28
CA SER A 155 3.75 -16.25 10.46
C SER A 155 4.82 -15.15 10.60
N ARG A 156 4.43 -13.87 10.62
CA ARG A 156 5.33 -12.76 11.02
C ARG A 156 5.95 -13.01 12.39
N SER A 157 5.16 -13.42 13.38
CA SER A 157 5.64 -13.69 14.73
C SER A 157 6.67 -14.83 14.74
N LYS A 158 6.40 -15.93 14.03
CA LYS A 158 7.32 -17.06 13.93
C LYS A 158 8.61 -16.68 13.19
N TYR A 159 8.54 -15.89 12.14
CA TYR A 159 9.73 -15.41 11.45
C TYR A 159 10.60 -14.56 12.38
N VAL A 160 10.02 -13.54 13.01
CA VAL A 160 10.77 -12.58 13.83
C VAL A 160 11.29 -13.19 15.14
N HIS A 161 10.57 -14.13 15.75
CA HIS A 161 10.92 -14.66 17.07
C HIS A 161 11.47 -16.09 17.07
N GLU A 162 11.14 -16.89 16.06
CA GLU A 162 11.56 -18.29 15.95
C GLU A 162 12.47 -18.55 14.73
N GLY A 163 12.69 -17.56 13.86
CA GLY A 163 13.51 -17.70 12.65
C GLY A 163 12.90 -18.60 11.58
N LYS A 164 11.59 -18.87 11.63
CA LYS A 164 10.90 -19.69 10.61
C LYS A 164 10.57 -18.86 9.38
N SER A 165 10.99 -19.33 8.20
CA SER A 165 10.64 -18.69 6.94
C SER A 165 9.14 -18.70 6.67
N VAL A 166 8.74 -17.73 5.88
CA VAL A 166 7.38 -17.48 5.40
C VAL A 166 7.18 -18.24 4.09
N GLU A 167 6.01 -18.86 3.95
CA GLU A 167 5.67 -19.61 2.76
C GLU A 167 5.25 -18.67 1.60
N GLU A 168 5.53 -19.05 0.36
CA GLU A 168 5.23 -18.22 -0.82
C GLU A 168 3.73 -17.93 -0.97
N ASN A 169 2.86 -18.86 -0.55
CA ASN A 169 1.42 -18.64 -0.53
C ASN A 169 0.99 -17.53 0.46
N GLU A 170 1.66 -17.41 1.61
CA GLU A 170 1.41 -16.35 2.58
C GLU A 170 1.89 -15.00 2.05
N LEU A 171 2.97 -14.99 1.27
CA LEU A 171 3.42 -13.80 0.55
C LEU A 171 2.40 -13.37 -0.52
N ASN A 172 1.89 -14.31 -1.32
CA ASN A 172 0.88 -14.00 -2.33
C ASN A 172 -0.42 -13.46 -1.68
N GLU A 173 -0.83 -14.04 -0.56
CA GLU A 173 -2.01 -13.57 0.19
C GLU A 173 -1.83 -12.14 0.72
N ILE A 174 -0.69 -11.82 1.34
CA ILE A 174 -0.45 -10.46 1.84
C ILE A 174 -0.37 -9.44 0.70
N VAL A 175 0.15 -9.82 -0.47
CA VAL A 175 0.20 -8.97 -1.67
C VAL A 175 -1.20 -8.55 -2.10
N GLU A 176 -2.15 -9.49 -2.17
CA GLU A 176 -3.53 -9.17 -2.53
C GLU A 176 -4.20 -8.24 -1.51
N ILE A 177 -3.96 -8.50 -0.22
CA ILE A 177 -4.50 -7.68 0.88
C ILE A 177 -4.01 -6.24 0.80
N VAL A 178 -2.70 -6.01 0.61
CA VAL A 178 -2.17 -4.64 0.54
C VAL A 178 -2.61 -3.91 -0.71
N ASP A 179 -2.77 -4.62 -1.83
CA ASP A 179 -3.25 -4.02 -3.06
C ASP A 179 -4.73 -3.61 -2.91
N GLU A 180 -5.57 -4.36 -2.18
CA GLU A 180 -6.95 -3.93 -1.90
C GLU A 180 -7.03 -2.74 -0.94
N ILE A 181 -6.23 -2.74 0.13
CA ILE A 181 -6.14 -1.60 1.05
C ILE A 181 -5.71 -0.34 0.29
N PHE A 182 -4.76 -0.46 -0.63
CA PHE A 182 -4.37 0.67 -1.48
C PHE A 182 -5.55 1.19 -2.30
N LYS A 183 -6.35 0.31 -2.94
CA LYS A 183 -7.53 0.75 -3.70
C LYS A 183 -8.51 1.50 -2.80
N CYS A 184 -8.70 1.06 -1.56
CA CYS A 184 -9.53 1.78 -0.58
C CYS A 184 -9.02 3.21 -0.36
N LEU A 185 -7.72 3.37 -0.11
CA LEU A 185 -7.11 4.69 0.05
C LEU A 185 -7.26 5.57 -1.20
N MET A 186 -7.14 4.98 -2.39
CA MET A 186 -7.30 5.71 -3.65
C MET A 186 -8.73 6.12 -3.95
N ARG A 187 -9.73 5.37 -3.49
CA ARG A 187 -11.13 5.82 -3.54
C ARG A 187 -11.36 7.00 -2.60
N LEU A 188 -10.74 6.97 -1.42
CA LEU A 188 -10.88 8.01 -0.40
C LEU A 188 -10.13 9.31 -0.74
N GLN A 189 -9.01 9.27 -1.47
CA GLN A 189 -8.13 10.45 -1.66
C GLN A 189 -8.81 11.71 -2.22
N ASN A 190 -9.90 11.56 -2.99
CA ASN A 190 -10.59 12.69 -3.61
C ASN A 190 -11.83 13.16 -2.85
N THR A 191 -12.18 12.53 -1.72
CA THR A 191 -13.35 12.92 -0.93
C THR A 191 -13.13 14.30 -0.28
N LYS A 192 -14.21 14.91 0.21
CA LYS A 192 -14.10 16.18 0.96
C LYS A 192 -13.31 15.95 2.25
N ASP A 193 -13.58 14.84 2.93
CA ASP A 193 -12.99 14.47 4.21
C ASP A 193 -11.48 14.23 4.11
N ALA A 194 -10.99 13.71 2.98
CA ALA A 194 -9.55 13.52 2.72
C ALA A 194 -8.73 14.82 2.82
N LYS A 195 -9.38 15.99 2.69
CA LYS A 195 -8.75 17.32 2.78
C LYS A 195 -8.72 17.86 4.21
N GLU A 196 -9.44 17.20 5.13
CA GLU A 196 -9.51 17.61 6.53
C GLU A 196 -8.25 17.19 7.31
N LYS A 197 -8.02 17.89 8.42
CA LYS A 197 -7.02 17.48 9.42
C LYS A 197 -7.58 16.30 10.22
N LYS A 198 -6.69 15.42 10.68
CA LYS A 198 -6.99 14.22 11.45
C LYS A 198 -7.83 13.19 10.68
N PHE A 199 -7.66 13.14 9.36
CA PHE A 199 -8.38 12.19 8.52
C PHE A 199 -8.14 10.76 9.00
N ARG A 200 -6.88 10.39 9.26
CA ARG A 200 -6.53 9.04 9.68
C ARG A 200 -7.18 8.68 11.02
N GLU A 201 -7.19 9.62 11.98
CA GLU A 201 -7.82 9.40 13.29
C GLU A 201 -9.32 9.10 13.15
N LYS A 202 -10.04 9.85 12.30
CA LYS A 202 -11.45 9.63 12.01
C LYS A 202 -11.68 8.29 11.30
N TRP A 203 -10.91 8.03 10.24
CA TRP A 203 -11.03 6.80 9.46
C TRP A 203 -10.79 5.55 10.31
N ILE A 204 -9.80 5.57 11.21
CA ILE A 204 -9.54 4.47 12.15
C ILE A 204 -10.72 4.23 13.10
N LYS A 205 -11.34 5.30 13.64
CA LYS A 205 -12.53 5.16 14.50
C LYS A 205 -13.70 4.52 13.75
N GLU A 206 -13.90 4.89 12.48
CA GLU A 206 -14.94 4.25 11.68
C GLU A 206 -14.63 2.78 11.39
N LEU A 207 -13.38 2.45 11.07
CA LEU A 207 -13.00 1.04 10.92
C LEU A 207 -13.21 0.23 12.20
N ASP A 208 -12.95 0.81 13.37
CA ASP A 208 -13.22 0.14 14.66
C ASP A 208 -14.71 -0.06 14.93
N PHE A 209 -15.54 0.92 14.57
CA PHE A 209 -16.99 0.81 14.65
C PHE A 209 -17.51 -0.31 13.73
N LEU A 210 -17.11 -0.30 12.45
CA LEU A 210 -17.50 -1.34 11.49
C LEU A 210 -16.99 -2.72 11.88
N ALA A 211 -15.76 -2.82 12.39
CA ALA A 211 -15.21 -4.09 12.85
C ALA A 211 -16.01 -4.64 14.03
N SER A 212 -16.43 -3.77 14.95
CA SER A 212 -17.26 -4.15 16.10
C SER A 212 -18.66 -4.59 15.68
N ALA A 213 -19.26 -3.89 14.70
CA ALA A 213 -20.55 -4.28 14.12
C ALA A 213 -20.47 -5.64 13.41
N ALA A 214 -19.43 -5.85 12.60
CA ALA A 214 -19.20 -7.09 11.85
C ALA A 214 -18.92 -8.28 12.79
N GLU A 215 -18.13 -8.07 13.86
CA GLU A 215 -17.86 -9.11 14.86
C GLU A 215 -19.14 -9.51 15.61
N ALA A 216 -20.07 -8.58 15.82
CA ALA A 216 -21.37 -8.84 16.43
C ALA A 216 -22.40 -9.45 15.47
N GLY A 217 -22.02 -9.72 14.20
CA GLY A 217 -22.92 -10.26 13.18
C GLY A 217 -24.02 -9.29 12.76
N ARG A 218 -23.81 -7.98 12.93
CA ARG A 218 -24.76 -6.96 12.46
C ARG A 218 -24.56 -6.68 10.98
N ASP A 219 -25.67 -6.40 10.29
CA ASP A 219 -25.62 -5.92 8.93
C ASP A 219 -25.04 -4.51 8.88
N ILE A 220 -24.05 -4.33 8.02
CA ILE A 220 -23.40 -3.05 7.73
C ILE A 220 -23.85 -2.63 6.34
N SER A 221 -24.27 -1.37 6.20
CA SER A 221 -24.76 -0.87 4.92
C SER A 221 -23.62 -0.75 3.90
N GLU A 222 -23.94 -0.82 2.62
CA GLU A 222 -22.94 -0.53 1.57
C GLU A 222 -22.39 0.90 1.65
N GLU A 223 -23.20 1.84 2.14
CA GLU A 223 -22.78 3.23 2.32
C GLU A 223 -21.68 3.33 3.38
N ASP A 224 -21.81 2.61 4.50
CA ASP A 224 -20.78 2.54 5.53
C ASP A 224 -19.46 1.98 4.99
N PHE A 225 -19.54 0.95 4.12
CA PHE A 225 -18.36 0.41 3.44
C PHE A 225 -17.74 1.42 2.47
N ARG A 226 -18.54 2.10 1.67
CA ARG A 226 -18.07 3.15 0.75
C ARG A 226 -17.38 4.29 1.51
N ASN A 227 -17.88 4.67 2.69
CA ASN A 227 -17.30 5.71 3.53
C ASN A 227 -15.89 5.38 4.04
N VAL A 228 -15.55 4.10 4.16
CA VAL A 228 -14.19 3.64 4.50
C VAL A 228 -13.37 3.19 3.29
N GLY A 229 -13.88 3.40 2.07
CA GLY A 229 -13.17 3.12 0.81
C GLY A 229 -13.38 1.70 0.26
N VAL A 230 -14.27 0.91 0.85
CA VAL A 230 -14.58 -0.45 0.39
C VAL A 230 -15.70 -0.40 -0.66
N GLU A 231 -15.51 -1.12 -1.76
CA GLU A 231 -16.46 -1.23 -2.88
C GLU A 231 -16.47 -2.67 -3.36
N PHE A 232 -17.67 -3.25 -3.52
CA PHE A 232 -17.92 -4.64 -3.91
C PHE A 232 -19.19 -4.75 -4.75
#